data_AF-A0A1A0QLS0-F1
#
_entry.id   AF-A0A1A0QLS0-F1
#
_cell.length_a   1.000
_cell.length_b   1.000
_cell.length_c   1.000
_cell.angle_alpha   90.00
_cell.angle_beta   90.00
_cell.angle_gamma   90.00
#
_symmetry.space_group_name_H-M   'P 1'
#
loop_
_entity.id
_entity.type
_entity.pdbx_description
1 polymer ?
#
loop_
_entity_poly.entity_id
_entity_poly.type
_entity_poly.pdbx_seq_one_letter_code
_entity_poly.pdbx_strand_id
1 'polypeptide(L)'
;MSSEQPTPLRYDQSGLRGKRAHVLVDEPTDEIDWPANLPDGIKTVVIVDDTPNPHHTLRVHPVDDPDRVALVVFDQLALYQDGGE
;
A
#
# COMPACT_ATOMS: atom_id res chain seq x y z
N MET A 1 24.22 4.24 8.29
CA MET A 1 23.22 3.27 7.83
C MET A 1 21.89 3.95 8.03
N SER A 2 21.42 4.68 7.02
CA SER A 2 20.14 5.37 7.10
C SER A 2 19.06 4.29 7.17
N SER A 3 18.44 4.17 8.33
CA SER A 3 17.27 3.34 8.51
C SER A 3 16.10 4.08 7.87
N GLU A 4 15.95 3.98 6.55
CA GLU A 4 14.76 4.48 5.84
C GLU A 4 13.54 3.70 6.36
N GLN A 5 12.93 4.20 7.43
CA GLN A 5 11.68 3.68 7.94
C GLN A 5 10.57 4.03 6.93
N PRO A 6 9.75 3.06 6.52
CA PRO A 6 8.63 3.36 5.63
C PRO A 6 7.69 4.34 6.33
N THR A 7 7.22 5.35 5.61
CA THR A 7 6.40 6.43 6.15
C THR A 7 4.91 6.08 6.01
N PRO A 8 4.13 6.01 7.10
CA PRO A 8 2.69 5.77 7.02
C PRO A 8 2.00 6.75 6.06
N LEU A 9 1.08 6.23 5.24
CA LEU A 9 0.34 7.05 4.28
C LEU A 9 -0.65 7.98 4.99
N ARG A 10 -0.89 9.14 4.37
CA ARG A 10 -1.91 10.09 4.83
C ARG A 10 -3.09 10.11 3.85
N TYR A 11 -4.28 10.40 4.36
CA TYR A 11 -5.50 10.51 3.56
C TYR A 11 -5.38 11.51 2.40
N ASP A 12 -4.78 12.68 2.65
CA ASP A 12 -4.63 13.75 1.64
C ASP A 12 -3.35 13.58 0.78
N GLN A 13 -2.70 12.42 0.85
CA GLN A 13 -1.43 12.19 0.15
C GLN A 13 -1.67 11.89 -1.33
N SER A 14 -0.93 12.59 -2.19
CA SER A 14 -0.94 12.43 -3.65
C SER A 14 0.42 11.98 -4.19
N GLY A 15 0.48 11.61 -5.47
CA GLY A 15 1.71 11.11 -6.07
C GLY A 15 2.08 9.72 -5.57
N LEU A 16 1.08 8.88 -5.26
CA LEU A 16 1.27 7.51 -4.78
C LEU A 16 1.37 6.49 -5.91
N ARG A 17 0.84 6.81 -7.09
CA ARG A 17 0.75 5.85 -8.20
C ARG A 17 2.11 5.33 -8.60
N GLY A 18 2.23 4.01 -8.66
CA GLY A 18 3.45 3.28 -9.01
C GLY A 18 4.47 3.18 -7.88
N LYS A 19 4.22 3.78 -6.71
CA LYS A 19 5.14 3.69 -5.58
C LYS A 19 4.96 2.38 -4.83
N ARG A 20 6.06 1.91 -4.23
CA ARG A 20 6.05 0.74 -3.36
C ARG A 20 5.65 1.14 -1.95
N ALA A 21 4.78 0.35 -1.35
CA ALA A 21 4.41 0.46 0.05
C ALA A 21 4.68 -0.84 0.80
N HIS A 22 5.07 -0.70 2.05
CA HIS A 22 5.16 -1.73 3.04
C HIS A 22 3.79 -1.98 3.68
N VAL A 23 3.40 -3.25 3.78
CA VAL A 23 2.19 -3.65 4.52
C VAL A 23 2.55 -3.78 6.00
N LEU A 24 1.88 -2.99 6.84
CA LEU A 24 2.16 -2.88 8.29
C LEU A 24 1.51 -4.01 9.11
N VAL A 25 0.53 -4.70 8.55
CA VAL A 25 -0.23 -5.78 9.18
C VAL A 25 0.08 -7.11 8.51
N ASP A 26 -0.17 -8.22 9.20
CA ASP A 26 -0.01 -9.55 8.60
C ASP A 26 -1.16 -9.91 7.64
N GLU A 27 -2.37 -9.44 7.96
CA GLU A 27 -3.59 -9.68 7.18
C GLU A 27 -4.21 -8.34 6.76
N PRO A 28 -3.86 -7.80 5.57
CA PRO A 28 -4.44 -6.55 5.10
C PRO A 28 -5.93 -6.69 4.78
N THR A 29 -6.70 -5.64 5.08
CA THR A 29 -8.16 -5.61 4.87
C THR A 29 -8.61 -4.39 4.07
N ASP A 30 -9.83 -4.46 3.54
CA ASP A 30 -10.53 -3.33 2.92
C ASP A 30 -11.36 -2.51 3.93
N GLU A 31 -12.17 -1.58 3.43
CA GLU A 31 -12.97 -0.64 4.23
C GLU A 31 -14.04 -1.30 5.12
N ILE A 32 -14.43 -2.55 4.85
CA ILE A 32 -15.42 -3.32 5.62
C ILE A 32 -14.76 -4.43 6.46
N ASP A 33 -13.47 -4.32 6.75
CA ASP A 33 -12.67 -5.33 7.45
C ASP A 33 -12.61 -6.69 6.72
N TRP A 34 -12.87 -6.71 5.41
CA TRP A 34 -12.76 -7.93 4.62
C TRP A 34 -11.31 -8.17 4.16
N PRO A 35 -10.79 -9.41 4.22
CA PRO A 35 -9.41 -9.70 3.80
C PRO A 35 -9.15 -9.28 2.35
N ALA A 36 -8.09 -8.50 2.14
CA ALA A 36 -7.66 -8.09 0.83
C ALA A 36 -7.20 -9.32 0.02
N ASN A 37 -7.46 -9.31 -1.28
CA ASN A 37 -7.06 -10.40 -2.18
C ASN A 37 -5.55 -10.38 -2.48
N LEU A 38 -4.73 -10.52 -1.45
CA LEU A 38 -3.28 -10.54 -1.51
C LEU A 38 -2.72 -11.90 -1.07
N PRO A 39 -1.49 -12.26 -1.47
CA PRO A 39 -0.80 -13.43 -0.94
C PRO A 39 -0.60 -13.31 0.57
N ASP A 40 -0.68 -14.45 1.26
CA ASP A 40 -0.41 -14.53 2.69
C ASP A 40 1.02 -14.06 3.02
N GLY A 41 1.18 -13.27 4.07
CA GLY A 41 2.47 -12.74 4.51
C GLY A 41 3.11 -11.71 3.57
N ILE A 42 2.36 -11.14 2.61
CA ILE A 42 2.88 -10.09 1.73
C ILE A 42 3.37 -8.90 2.57
N LYS A 43 4.59 -8.44 2.30
CA LYS A 43 5.18 -7.27 2.99
C LYS A 43 5.34 -6.06 2.09
N THR A 44 5.27 -6.24 0.77
CA THR A 44 5.49 -5.16 -0.20
C THR A 44 4.47 -5.23 -1.31
N VAL A 45 3.82 -4.10 -1.56
CA VAL A 45 2.83 -3.92 -2.63
C VAL A 45 3.16 -2.66 -3.43
N VAL A 46 2.63 -2.57 -4.64
CA VAL A 46 2.71 -1.37 -5.48
C VAL A 46 1.35 -0.69 -5.46
N ILE A 47 1.33 0.62 -5.20
CA ILE A 47 0.10 1.41 -5.19
C ILE A 47 -0.31 1.74 -6.64
N VAL A 48 -1.55 1.46 -6.98
CA VAL A 48 -2.14 1.72 -8.31
C VAL A 48 -2.78 3.10 -8.37
N ASP A 49 -3.43 3.52 -7.28
CA ASP A 49 -4.08 4.83 -7.20
C ASP A 49 -3.09 5.96 -6.90
N ASP A 50 -3.39 7.16 -7.38
CA ASP A 50 -2.55 8.34 -7.10
C ASP A 50 -2.82 8.94 -5.70
N THR A 51 -4.05 8.78 -5.21
CA THR A 51 -4.54 9.26 -3.92
C THR A 51 -5.45 8.21 -3.27
N PRO A 52 -5.56 8.16 -1.94
CA PRO A 52 -6.59 7.37 -1.27
C PRO A 52 -7.99 7.75 -1.77
N ASN A 53 -8.87 6.77 -1.89
CA ASN A 53 -10.26 7.02 -2.28
C ASN A 53 -11.09 7.54 -1.07
N PRO A 54 -12.33 8.01 -1.29
CA PRO A 54 -13.20 8.48 -0.21
C PRO A 54 -13.51 7.44 0.86
N HIS A 55 -13.28 6.16 0.56
CA HIS A 55 -13.46 5.02 1.45
C HIS A 55 -12.19 4.67 2.24
N HIS A 56 -11.17 5.53 2.20
CA HIS A 56 -9.91 5.34 2.93
C HIS A 56 -9.15 4.09 2.47
N THR A 57 -9.34 3.66 1.23
CA THR A 57 -8.63 2.54 0.63
C THR A 57 -7.81 2.95 -0.59
N LEU A 58 -6.82 2.13 -0.93
CA LEU A 58 -5.99 2.23 -2.12
C LEU A 58 -6.04 0.91 -2.86
N ARG A 59 -6.10 0.97 -4.19
CA ARG A 59 -5.82 -0.20 -5.03
C ARG A 59 -4.32 -0.45 -5.02
N VAL A 60 -3.95 -1.69 -4.76
CA VAL A 60 -2.57 -2.15 -4.74
C VAL A 60 -2.46 -3.49 -5.46
N HIS A 61 -1.26 -3.84 -5.92
CA HIS A 61 -0.96 -5.18 -6.40
C HIS A 61 0.36 -5.69 -5.82
N PRO A 62 0.55 -7.02 -5.71
CA PRO A 62 1.86 -7.60 -5.41
C PRO A 62 2.89 -7.19 -6.46
N VAL A 63 4.15 -7.02 -6.05
CA VAL A 63 5.24 -6.66 -6.99
C VAL A 63 5.42 -7.68 -8.11
N ASP A 64 5.19 -8.96 -7.80
CA ASP A 64 5.37 -10.09 -8.73
C ASP A 64 4.16 -10.33 -9.65
N ASP A 65 2.98 -9.79 -9.31
CA ASP A 65 1.72 -10.10 -9.99
C ASP A 65 0.86 -8.83 -10.16
N PRO A 66 1.09 -8.02 -11.20
CA PRO A 66 0.41 -6.75 -11.40
C PRO A 66 -1.07 -6.87 -11.76
N ASP A 67 -1.51 -8.03 -12.26
CA ASP A 67 -2.92 -8.32 -12.57
C ASP A 67 -3.77 -8.55 -11.31
N ARG A 68 -3.15 -8.89 -10.18
CA ARG A 68 -3.86 -9.12 -8.91
C ARG A 68 -3.99 -7.84 -8.10
N VAL A 69 -4.94 -7.02 -8.53
CA VAL A 69 -5.31 -5.78 -7.83
C VAL A 69 -6.24 -6.08 -6.66
N ALA A 70 -5.88 -5.59 -5.47
CA ALA A 70 -6.65 -5.66 -4.24
C ALA A 70 -6.89 -4.25 -3.66
N LEU A 71 -7.96 -4.10 -2.88
CA LEU A 71 -8.22 -2.89 -2.10
C LEU A 71 -7.68 -3.09 -0.69
N VAL A 72 -6.93 -2.11 -0.19
CA VAL A 72 -6.37 -2.12 1.16
C VAL A 72 -6.58 -0.76 1.81
N VAL A 73 -6.92 -0.73 3.10
CA VAL A 73 -7.01 0.51 3.88
C VAL A 73 -5.65 1.21 3.88
N PHE A 74 -5.60 2.49 3.51
CA PHE A 74 -4.31 3.20 3.34
C PHE A 74 -3.49 3.27 4.64
N ASP A 75 -4.15 3.27 5.79
CA ASP A 75 -3.50 3.32 7.12
C ASP A 75 -2.67 2.06 7.44
N GLN A 76 -2.98 0.95 6.76
CA GLN A 76 -2.23 -0.31 6.85
C GLN A 76 -0.98 -0.33 5.97
N LEU A 77 -0.72 0.77 5.25
CA LEU A 77 0.36 0.89 4.28
C LEU A 77 1.32 2.02 4.69
N ALA A 78 2.62 1.75 4.55
CA ALA A 78 3.66 2.75 4.72
C ALA A 78 4.51 2.84 3.46
N LEU A 79 4.64 4.04 2.90
CA LEU A 79 5.42 4.28 1.70
C LEU A 79 6.90 3.98 1.96
N TYR A 80 7.52 3.17 1.11
CA TYR A 80 8.99 3.12 1.08
C TYR A 80 9.48 4.50 0.66
N GLN A 81 10.48 5.05 1.37
CA GLN A 81 11.18 6.22 0.84
C GLN A 81 11.85 5.77 -0.45
N ASP A 82 11.31 6.23 -1.57
CA ASP A 82 12.05 6.21 -2.82
C ASP A 82 13.20 7.19 -2.59
N GLY A 83 14.39 6.65 -2.33
CA GLY A 83 15.62 7.43 -2.26
C GLY A 83 15.84 8.05 -3.62
N GLY A 84 15.20 9.19 -3.88
CA GLY A 84 15.32 9.92 -5.12
C GLY A 84 16.76 10.35 -5.31
N GLU A 85 17.36 9.85 -6.38
CA GLU A 85 18.58 10.38 -6.99
C GLU A 85 18.35 11.79 -7.55
#